data_AF-A0A6N7YCH5-F1
#
_entry.id   AF-A0A6N7YCH5-F1
#
_cell.length_a   1.000
_cell.length_b   1.000
_cell.length_c   1.000
_cell.angle_alpha   90.00
_cell.angle_beta   90.00
_cell.angle_gamma   90.00
#
_symmetry.space_group_name_H-M   'P 1'
#
loop_
_entity.id
_entity.type
_entity.pdbx_description
1 polymer ?
#
loop_
_entity_poly.entity_id
_entity_poly.type
_entity_poly.pdbx_seq_one_letter_code
_entity_poly.pdbx_strand_id
1 'polypeptide(L)'
;MKYNLGENITQHKLNFNSIYKNIEDINDEFRKKIFETVKVLAKSIPNLDELKDALKSFNNNAARINSIFINYDYPPIDFIVISEVMNYIEMNSNNQEVTIENINLIMTRYFDEIHFDRLKSQVTTYNLPQEEITILKEILDGYKHGYYYLIIPALLARLEGLIFNSVNYEGRTDYNLFNIVIEETINKYKSNHDYYIDDDYDKIKEYYKSKLKRAFKFGDKNINGINRHSIMHGYDNKYGTKQNAIMLFLHFEYLYKCLTELNEKDKQYIRNKMENYKHKKSKKRNKQN
;
A
#
# COMPACT_ATOMS: atom_id res chain seq x y z
N MET A 1 -23.18 10.87 43.18
CA MET A 1 -23.10 9.83 42.13
C MET A 1 -22.03 10.25 41.12
N LYS A 2 -20.86 9.62 41.13
CA LYS A 2 -19.81 9.86 40.13
C LYS A 2 -20.20 9.11 38.86
N TYR A 3 -20.54 9.83 37.79
CA TYR A 3 -20.77 9.24 36.47
C TYR A 3 -19.43 8.73 35.92
N ASN A 4 -19.33 7.41 35.75
CA ASN A 4 -18.14 6.72 35.26
C ASN A 4 -18.04 6.88 33.72
N LEU A 5 -17.56 8.04 33.26
CA LEU A 5 -17.38 8.33 31.82
C LEU A 5 -16.37 7.37 31.14
N GLY A 6 -15.38 6.87 31.89
CA GLY A 6 -14.33 5.97 31.37
C GLY A 6 -14.82 4.55 31.03
N GLU A 7 -15.86 4.06 31.70
CA GLU A 7 -16.41 2.72 31.42
C GLU A 7 -17.32 2.73 30.18
N ASN A 8 -18.12 3.79 29.99
CA ASN A 8 -18.99 3.93 28.81
C ASN A 8 -18.19 4.12 27.51
N ILE A 9 -17.09 4.87 27.52
CA ILE A 9 -16.24 5.06 26.32
C ILE A 9 -15.56 3.75 25.92
N THR A 10 -15.09 2.96 26.90
CA THR A 10 -14.47 1.65 26.66
C THR A 10 -15.49 0.63 26.17
N GLN A 11 -16.71 0.60 26.72
CA GLN A 11 -17.79 -0.26 26.25
C GLN A 11 -18.25 0.10 24.84
N HIS A 12 -18.39 1.39 24.51
CA HIS A 12 -18.73 1.81 23.15
C HIS A 12 -17.60 1.54 22.14
N LYS A 13 -16.32 1.69 22.50
CA LYS A 13 -15.17 1.28 21.65
C LYS A 13 -15.13 -0.23 21.40
N LEU A 14 -15.38 -1.04 22.43
CA LEU A 14 -15.50 -2.50 22.29
C LEU A 14 -16.67 -2.89 21.40
N ASN A 15 -17.78 -2.16 21.46
CA ASN A 15 -18.96 -2.39 20.63
C ASN A 15 -18.74 -1.95 19.17
N PHE A 16 -17.98 -0.87 18.91
CA PHE A 16 -17.62 -0.47 17.54
C PHE A 16 -16.55 -1.39 16.92
N ASN A 17 -15.54 -1.80 17.68
CA ASN A 17 -14.56 -2.78 17.21
C ASN A 17 -15.20 -4.17 17.02
N SER A 18 -16.18 -4.55 17.85
CA SER A 18 -16.96 -5.76 17.61
C SER A 18 -17.84 -5.60 16.38
N ILE A 19 -18.47 -4.45 16.14
CA ILE A 19 -19.25 -4.19 14.91
C ILE A 19 -18.34 -4.18 13.68
N TYR A 20 -17.13 -3.64 13.74
CA TYR A 20 -16.21 -3.57 12.59
C TYR A 20 -15.55 -4.92 12.31
N LYS A 21 -15.12 -5.63 13.36
CA LYS A 21 -14.70 -7.02 13.28
C LYS A 21 -15.87 -7.88 12.81
N ASN A 22 -17.10 -7.61 13.24
CA ASN A 22 -18.29 -8.26 12.71
C ASN A 22 -18.56 -7.85 11.26
N ILE A 23 -18.21 -6.65 10.76
CA ILE A 23 -18.40 -6.26 9.35
C ILE A 23 -17.31 -6.88 8.46
N GLU A 24 -16.09 -7.00 8.96
CA GLU A 24 -14.96 -7.66 8.27
C GLU A 24 -15.12 -9.18 8.32
N ASP A 25 -15.50 -9.74 9.48
CA ASP A 25 -15.97 -11.12 9.64
C ASP A 25 -17.26 -11.33 8.86
N ILE A 26 -18.20 -10.37 8.77
CA ILE A 26 -19.38 -10.47 7.89
C ILE A 26 -18.91 -10.42 6.44
N ASN A 27 -17.92 -9.64 6.04
CA ASN A 27 -17.44 -9.63 4.65
C ASN A 27 -16.65 -10.89 4.30
N ASP A 28 -15.91 -11.47 5.22
CA ASP A 28 -15.23 -12.76 5.08
C ASP A 28 -16.19 -13.94 5.21
N GLU A 29 -17.21 -13.83 6.05
CA GLU A 29 -18.35 -14.77 6.18
C GLU A 29 -19.32 -14.59 5.03
N PHE A 30 -19.41 -13.42 4.39
CA PHE A 30 -20.20 -13.13 3.19
C PHE A 30 -19.41 -13.54 1.95
N ARG A 31 -18.07 -13.44 1.94
CA ARG A 31 -17.22 -14.12 0.97
C ARG A 31 -17.29 -15.62 1.13
N LYS A 32 -17.21 -16.17 2.35
CA LYS A 32 -17.38 -17.61 2.61
C LYS A 32 -18.80 -18.06 2.32
N LYS A 33 -19.85 -17.31 2.66
CA LYS A 33 -21.24 -17.62 2.31
C LYS A 33 -21.49 -17.43 0.85
N ILE A 34 -20.95 -16.43 0.16
CA ILE A 34 -21.02 -16.35 -1.30
C ILE A 34 -20.29 -17.56 -1.87
N PHE A 35 -19.10 -17.90 -1.39
CA PHE A 35 -18.33 -19.03 -1.89
C PHE A 35 -19.01 -20.37 -1.59
N GLU A 36 -19.62 -20.55 -0.41
CA GLU A 36 -20.36 -21.75 0.01
C GLU A 36 -21.74 -21.83 -0.64
N THR A 37 -22.46 -20.73 -0.75
CA THR A 37 -23.72 -20.62 -1.48
C THR A 37 -23.47 -20.83 -2.97
N VAL A 38 -22.38 -20.28 -3.53
CA VAL A 38 -21.90 -20.58 -4.88
C VAL A 38 -21.47 -22.04 -4.98
N LYS A 39 -20.87 -22.67 -3.97
CA LYS A 39 -20.48 -24.09 -3.98
C LYS A 39 -21.69 -25.03 -3.88
N VAL A 40 -22.75 -24.61 -3.16
CA VAL A 40 -24.05 -25.30 -3.02
C VAL A 40 -24.89 -25.09 -4.29
N LEU A 41 -24.93 -23.88 -4.84
CA LEU A 41 -25.55 -23.55 -6.12
C LEU A 41 -24.80 -24.19 -7.29
N ALA A 42 -23.48 -24.31 -7.24
CA ALA A 42 -22.69 -24.99 -8.26
C ALA A 42 -23.01 -26.50 -8.31
N LYS A 43 -23.43 -27.12 -7.20
CA LYS A 43 -23.97 -28.50 -7.23
C LYS A 43 -25.32 -28.62 -7.93
N SER A 44 -26.00 -27.51 -8.20
CA SER A 44 -27.34 -27.43 -8.80
C SER A 44 -27.39 -26.63 -10.11
N ILE A 45 -26.27 -26.05 -10.56
CA ILE A 45 -26.12 -25.33 -11.84
C ILE A 45 -25.41 -26.24 -12.84
N PRO A 46 -26.00 -26.53 -14.01
CA PRO A 46 -25.44 -27.48 -14.99
C PRO A 46 -24.13 -27.03 -15.67
N ASN A 47 -23.62 -25.83 -15.40
CA ASN A 47 -22.41 -25.26 -16.02
C ASN A 47 -21.43 -24.66 -14.98
N LEU A 48 -20.93 -25.50 -14.09
CA LEU A 48 -19.90 -25.17 -13.09
C LEU A 48 -18.58 -24.67 -13.73
N ASP A 49 -18.34 -25.02 -15.00
CA ASP A 49 -17.16 -24.61 -15.76
C ASP A 49 -17.26 -23.16 -16.28
N GLU A 50 -18.43 -22.69 -16.72
CA GLU A 50 -18.62 -21.28 -17.13
C GLU A 50 -18.39 -20.29 -15.99
N LEU A 51 -18.83 -20.63 -14.77
CA LEU A 51 -18.59 -19.81 -13.58
C LEU A 51 -17.11 -19.80 -13.18
N LYS A 52 -16.44 -20.96 -13.25
CA LYS A 52 -14.99 -21.04 -13.04
C LYS A 52 -14.23 -20.21 -14.08
N ASP A 53 -14.66 -20.24 -15.32
CA ASP A 53 -14.04 -19.50 -16.41
C ASP A 53 -14.29 -18.00 -16.29
N ALA A 54 -15.46 -17.56 -15.82
CA ALA A 54 -15.73 -16.17 -15.49
C ALA A 54 -14.87 -15.67 -14.32
N LEU A 55 -14.72 -16.47 -13.25
CA LEU A 55 -13.85 -16.13 -12.10
C LEU A 55 -12.37 -16.11 -12.48
N LYS A 56 -11.91 -17.06 -13.32
CA LYS A 56 -10.56 -17.06 -13.87
C LYS A 56 -10.32 -15.85 -14.76
N SER A 57 -11.27 -15.51 -15.63
CA SER A 57 -11.20 -14.32 -16.49
C SER A 57 -11.11 -13.05 -15.66
N PHE A 58 -11.93 -12.93 -14.61
CA PHE A 58 -11.87 -11.80 -13.67
C PHE A 58 -10.51 -11.69 -12.96
N ASN A 59 -9.99 -12.78 -12.40
CA ASN A 59 -8.68 -12.80 -11.74
C ASN A 59 -7.53 -12.50 -12.71
N ASN A 60 -7.59 -13.05 -13.93
CA ASN A 60 -6.61 -12.78 -14.99
C ASN A 60 -6.62 -11.30 -15.39
N ASN A 61 -7.80 -10.67 -15.45
CA ASN A 61 -7.93 -9.24 -15.74
C ASN A 61 -7.41 -8.38 -14.58
N ALA A 62 -7.68 -8.76 -13.33
CA ALA A 62 -7.16 -8.06 -12.14
C ALA A 62 -5.63 -8.08 -12.09
N ALA A 63 -5.02 -9.26 -12.32
CA ALA A 63 -3.58 -9.41 -12.38
C ALA A 63 -2.98 -8.56 -13.50
N ARG A 64 -3.54 -8.64 -14.72
CA ARG A 64 -3.08 -7.88 -15.88
C ARG A 64 -3.18 -6.35 -15.68
N ILE A 65 -4.25 -5.86 -15.07
CA ILE A 65 -4.41 -4.43 -14.78
C ILE A 65 -3.37 -3.98 -13.74
N ASN A 66 -3.17 -4.77 -12.68
CA ASN A 66 -2.14 -4.45 -11.70
C ASN A 66 -0.74 -4.45 -12.33
N SER A 67 -0.43 -5.37 -13.25
CA SER A 67 0.83 -5.34 -14.00
C SER A 67 1.01 -4.04 -14.78
N ILE A 68 -0.04 -3.50 -15.39
CA ILE A 68 0.01 -2.20 -16.08
C ILE A 68 0.33 -1.08 -15.09
N PHE A 69 -0.36 -1.04 -13.95
CA PHE A 69 -0.15 -0.01 -12.93
C PHE A 69 1.27 -0.05 -12.34
N ILE A 70 1.78 -1.25 -12.06
CA ILE A 70 3.13 -1.48 -11.54
C ILE A 70 4.20 -1.04 -12.55
N ASN A 71 3.98 -1.26 -13.85
CA ASN A 71 4.87 -0.74 -14.89
C ASN A 71 4.95 0.80 -14.90
N TYR A 72 3.89 1.47 -14.41
CA TYR A 72 3.80 2.91 -14.28
C TYR A 72 4.03 3.42 -12.85
N ASP A 73 4.75 2.64 -12.04
CA ASP A 73 5.19 2.99 -10.69
C ASP A 73 4.08 3.15 -9.65
N TYR A 74 2.85 2.69 -9.94
CA TYR A 74 1.81 2.56 -8.92
C TYR A 74 1.97 1.24 -8.16
N PRO A 75 1.54 1.17 -6.89
CA PRO A 75 1.47 -0.10 -6.19
C PRO A 75 0.33 -0.96 -6.76
N PRO A 76 0.32 -2.26 -6.44
CA PRO A 76 -0.87 -3.08 -6.64
C PRO A 76 -2.04 -2.53 -5.84
N ILE A 77 -3.24 -2.64 -6.42
CA ILE A 77 -4.49 -2.21 -5.81
C ILE A 77 -5.39 -3.44 -5.74
N ASP A 78 -5.61 -3.95 -4.53
CA ASP A 78 -6.38 -5.18 -4.32
C ASP A 78 -7.87 -5.02 -4.72
N PHE A 79 -8.37 -3.78 -4.79
CA PHE A 79 -9.78 -3.46 -5.09
C PHE A 79 -9.90 -2.38 -6.16
N ILE A 80 -9.79 -2.81 -7.41
CA ILE A 80 -10.08 -2.00 -8.60
C ILE A 80 -11.46 -2.41 -9.13
N VAL A 81 -12.29 -1.43 -9.48
CA VAL A 81 -13.50 -1.67 -10.26
C VAL A 81 -13.06 -1.95 -11.70
N ILE A 82 -12.78 -3.22 -12.00
CA ILE A 82 -12.16 -3.68 -13.25
C ILE A 82 -12.90 -3.17 -14.49
N SER A 83 -14.23 -3.13 -14.45
CA SER A 83 -15.05 -2.67 -15.57
C SER A 83 -14.79 -1.21 -15.94
N GLU A 84 -14.56 -0.33 -14.96
CA GLU A 84 -14.29 1.08 -15.23
C GLU A 84 -12.90 1.27 -15.82
N VAL A 85 -11.90 0.59 -15.25
CA VAL A 85 -10.51 0.66 -15.74
C VAL A 85 -10.38 0.05 -17.14
N MET A 86 -11.03 -1.09 -17.41
CA MET A 86 -11.04 -1.70 -18.73
C MET A 86 -11.72 -0.81 -19.76
N ASN A 87 -12.87 -0.20 -19.43
CA ASN A 87 -13.53 0.75 -20.32
C ASN A 87 -12.61 1.94 -20.66
N TYR A 88 -11.88 2.49 -19.70
CA TYR A 88 -10.93 3.57 -19.98
C TYR A 88 -9.72 3.12 -20.79
N ILE A 89 -9.17 1.93 -20.51
CA ILE A 89 -8.08 1.36 -21.31
C ILE A 89 -8.56 1.16 -22.74
N GLU A 90 -9.72 0.52 -22.96
CA GLU A 90 -10.26 0.24 -24.29
C GLU A 90 -10.64 1.51 -25.06
N MET A 91 -11.28 2.49 -24.41
CA MET A 91 -11.67 3.77 -25.03
C MET A 91 -10.48 4.66 -25.42
N ASN A 92 -9.36 4.59 -24.67
CA ASN A 92 -8.18 5.44 -24.92
C ASN A 92 -7.05 4.72 -25.63
N SER A 93 -7.08 3.39 -25.73
CA SER A 93 -6.05 2.64 -26.42
C SER A 93 -6.32 2.52 -27.91
N ASN A 94 -7.54 2.32 -28.43
CA ASN A 94 -7.76 2.16 -29.88
C ASN A 94 -6.72 1.21 -30.56
N ASN A 95 -6.27 0.15 -29.88
CA ASN A 95 -5.13 -0.73 -30.25
C ASN A 95 -3.71 -0.10 -30.27
N GLN A 96 -3.52 1.06 -29.65
CA GLN A 96 -2.24 1.72 -29.36
C GLN A 96 -1.76 1.41 -27.93
N GLU A 97 -0.47 1.68 -27.68
CA GLU A 97 0.19 1.46 -26.40
C GLU A 97 -0.41 2.37 -25.30
N VAL A 98 -0.75 1.80 -24.14
CA VAL A 98 -1.25 2.54 -22.97
C VAL A 98 -0.16 3.50 -22.49
N THR A 99 -0.44 4.81 -22.35
CA THR A 99 0.54 5.81 -21.89
C THR A 99 0.41 6.13 -20.40
N ILE A 100 1.42 6.79 -19.83
CA ILE A 100 1.40 7.26 -18.43
C ILE A 100 0.29 8.30 -18.19
N GLU A 101 -0.04 9.14 -19.17
CA GLU A 101 -1.13 10.11 -19.07
C GLU A 101 -2.49 9.42 -18.92
N ASN A 102 -2.72 8.35 -19.68
CA ASN A 102 -3.94 7.53 -19.58
C ASN A 102 -4.06 6.93 -18.17
N ILE A 103 -2.97 6.35 -17.66
CA ILE A 103 -2.96 5.77 -16.31
C ILE A 103 -3.17 6.84 -15.24
N ASN A 104 -2.50 7.99 -15.34
CA ASN A 104 -2.67 9.09 -14.40
C ASN A 104 -4.11 9.61 -14.36
N LEU A 105 -4.78 9.72 -15.50
CA LEU A 105 -6.19 10.10 -15.56
C LEU A 105 -7.10 9.09 -14.87
N ILE A 106 -6.91 7.79 -15.17
CA ILE A 106 -7.67 6.69 -14.55
C ILE A 106 -7.48 6.71 -13.04
N MET A 107 -6.22 6.79 -12.60
CA MET A 107 -5.87 6.77 -11.19
C MET A 107 -6.36 8.00 -10.44
N THR A 108 -6.40 9.16 -11.10
CA THR A 108 -6.98 10.38 -10.52
C THR A 108 -8.48 10.22 -10.29
N ARG A 109 -9.23 9.76 -11.30
CA ARG A 109 -10.68 9.55 -11.18
C ARG A 109 -11.01 8.50 -10.13
N TYR A 110 -10.36 7.33 -10.20
CA TYR A 110 -10.50 6.29 -9.21
C TYR A 110 -10.23 6.82 -7.80
N PHE A 111 -9.14 7.58 -7.63
CA PHE A 111 -8.79 8.06 -6.32
C PHE A 111 -9.82 9.06 -5.77
N ASP A 112 -10.16 10.08 -6.56
CA ASP A 112 -11.06 11.14 -6.12
C ASP A 112 -12.51 10.67 -5.94
N GLU A 113 -13.04 9.89 -6.87
CA GLU A 113 -14.47 9.55 -6.94
C GLU A 113 -14.83 8.33 -6.08
N ILE A 114 -13.89 7.40 -5.91
CA ILE A 114 -14.17 6.09 -5.29
C ILE A 114 -13.34 5.89 -4.04
N HIS A 115 -12.05 6.17 -4.12
CA HIS A 115 -11.10 5.71 -3.12
C HIS A 115 -10.94 6.66 -1.94
N PHE A 116 -10.97 7.97 -2.16
CA PHE A 116 -10.58 8.97 -1.15
C PHE A 116 -11.46 8.91 0.11
N ASP A 117 -12.78 8.86 -0.06
CA ASP A 117 -13.70 8.78 1.08
C ASP A 117 -13.57 7.44 1.82
N ARG A 118 -13.27 6.36 1.08
CA ARG A 118 -12.96 5.06 1.68
C ARG A 118 -11.69 5.14 2.52
N LEU A 119 -10.59 5.66 1.96
CA LEU A 119 -9.33 5.84 2.66
C LEU A 119 -9.51 6.71 3.91
N LYS A 120 -10.26 7.82 3.78
CA LYS A 120 -10.57 8.72 4.89
C LYS A 120 -11.29 8.01 6.04
N SER A 121 -12.22 7.11 5.72
CA SER A 121 -12.89 6.26 6.73
C SER A 121 -11.90 5.25 7.34
N GLN A 122 -11.15 4.54 6.49
CA GLN A 122 -10.24 3.46 6.86
C GLN A 122 -9.06 3.92 7.72
N VAL A 123 -8.51 5.11 7.50
CA VAL A 123 -7.41 5.63 8.34
C VAL A 123 -7.80 5.62 9.81
N THR A 124 -9.07 5.84 10.15
CA THR A 124 -9.51 5.83 11.56
C THR A 124 -9.50 4.46 12.20
N THR A 125 -9.44 3.39 11.41
CA THR A 125 -9.46 2.00 11.87
C THR A 125 -8.08 1.35 11.80
N TYR A 126 -7.05 2.08 11.37
CA TYR A 126 -5.71 1.56 11.34
C TYR A 126 -5.19 1.28 12.76
N ASN A 127 -4.50 0.15 12.92
CA ASN A 127 -3.84 -0.22 14.17
C ASN A 127 -2.51 0.55 14.31
N LEU A 128 -2.61 1.86 14.44
CA LEU A 128 -1.49 2.79 14.60
C LEU A 128 -1.72 3.67 15.85
N PRO A 129 -0.66 4.26 16.43
CA PRO A 129 -0.79 5.25 17.49
C PRO A 129 -1.72 6.40 17.10
N GLN A 130 -2.41 6.99 18.07
CA GLN A 130 -3.41 8.03 17.83
C GLN A 130 -2.80 9.29 17.19
N GLU A 131 -1.54 9.58 17.49
CA GLU A 131 -0.74 10.66 16.90
C GLU A 131 -0.53 10.42 15.41
N GLU A 132 -0.21 9.18 15.01
CA GLU A 132 -0.06 8.81 13.59
C GLU A 132 -1.39 8.92 12.85
N ILE A 133 -2.50 8.47 13.46
CA ILE A 133 -3.84 8.65 12.90
C ILE A 133 -4.18 10.14 12.71
N THR A 134 -3.78 10.99 13.66
CA THR A 134 -4.01 12.43 13.59
C THR A 134 -3.24 13.04 12.42
N ILE A 135 -1.96 12.72 12.28
CA ILE A 135 -1.13 13.18 11.16
C ILE A 135 -1.73 12.72 9.82
N LEU A 136 -2.16 11.46 9.71
CA LEU A 136 -2.78 10.94 8.47
C LEU A 136 -4.09 11.67 8.12
N LYS A 137 -4.91 12.03 9.11
CA LYS A 137 -6.11 12.85 8.89
C LYS A 137 -5.78 14.24 8.38
N GLU A 138 -4.74 14.88 8.93
CA GLU A 138 -4.28 16.20 8.46
C GLU A 138 -3.69 16.11 7.03
N ILE A 139 -2.97 15.05 6.70
CA ILE A 139 -2.49 14.78 5.34
C ILE A 139 -3.67 14.62 4.36
N LEU A 140 -4.72 13.89 4.74
CA LEU A 140 -5.93 13.75 3.91
C LEU A 140 -6.69 15.06 3.73
N ASP A 141 -6.79 15.88 4.78
CA ASP A 141 -7.39 17.21 4.67
C ASP A 141 -6.55 18.14 3.79
N GLY A 142 -5.22 18.08 3.92
CA GLY A 142 -4.30 18.79 3.04
C GLY A 142 -4.42 18.36 1.57
N TYR A 143 -4.66 17.07 1.29
CA TYR A 143 -4.97 16.60 -0.07
C TYR A 143 -6.23 17.26 -0.63
N LYS A 144 -7.31 17.29 0.16
CA LYS A 144 -8.58 17.90 -0.23
C LYS A 144 -8.44 19.39 -0.58
N HIS A 145 -7.56 20.11 0.12
CA HIS A 145 -7.28 21.52 -0.12
C HIS A 145 -6.18 21.78 -1.18
N GLY A 146 -5.60 20.74 -1.76
CA GLY A 146 -4.55 20.88 -2.78
C GLY A 146 -3.17 21.26 -2.22
N TYR A 147 -2.92 21.05 -0.93
CA TYR A 147 -1.64 21.35 -0.27
C TYR A 147 -0.58 20.28 -0.54
N TYR A 148 -0.37 19.92 -1.81
CA TYR A 148 0.49 18.81 -2.23
C TYR A 148 1.95 18.98 -1.78
N TYR A 149 2.48 20.20 -1.82
CA TYR A 149 3.83 20.52 -1.34
C TYR A 149 4.03 20.25 0.16
N LEU A 150 2.96 20.33 0.95
CA LEU A 150 2.97 20.09 2.39
C LEU A 150 2.81 18.59 2.70
N ILE A 151 1.83 17.95 2.06
CA ILE A 151 1.46 16.57 2.41
C ILE A 151 2.45 15.54 1.88
N ILE A 152 3.08 15.78 0.72
CA ILE A 152 4.01 14.82 0.12
C ILE A 152 5.21 14.55 1.04
N PRO A 153 5.90 15.58 1.56
CA PRO A 153 6.98 15.36 2.51
C PRO A 153 6.51 14.70 3.80
N ALA A 154 5.36 15.11 4.33
CA ALA A 154 4.78 14.49 5.53
C ALA A 154 4.51 12.99 5.31
N LEU A 155 3.88 12.63 4.20
CA LEU A 155 3.54 11.25 3.86
C LEU A 155 4.77 10.38 3.61
N LEU A 156 5.82 10.91 2.96
CA LEU A 156 7.11 10.23 2.80
C LEU A 156 7.78 9.94 4.15
N ALA A 157 7.74 10.88 5.09
CA ALA A 157 8.26 10.67 6.45
C ALA A 157 7.43 9.63 7.22
N ARG A 158 6.10 9.64 7.06
CA ARG A 158 5.20 8.64 7.67
C ARG A 158 5.41 7.25 7.10
N LEU A 159 5.64 7.12 5.79
CA LEU A 159 5.94 5.84 5.15
C LEU A 159 7.21 5.18 5.73
N GLU A 160 8.27 5.96 5.95
CA GLU A 160 9.49 5.43 6.58
C GLU A 160 9.28 5.04 8.04
N GLY A 161 8.54 5.85 8.81
CA GLY A 161 8.14 5.52 10.17
C GLY A 161 7.31 4.24 10.23
N LEU A 162 6.31 4.10 9.36
CA LEU A 162 5.44 2.92 9.26
C LEU A 162 6.26 1.63 9.08
N ILE A 163 7.28 1.65 8.22
CA ILE A 163 8.12 0.48 7.94
C ILE A 163 8.91 0.03 9.17
N PHE A 164 9.55 0.95 9.90
CA PHE A 164 10.37 0.56 11.06
C PHE A 164 9.53 0.28 12.31
N ASN A 165 8.44 1.03 12.50
CA ASN A 165 7.55 0.87 13.64
C ASN A 165 6.78 -0.46 13.58
N SER A 166 6.38 -0.91 12.38
CA SER A 166 5.64 -2.18 12.23
C SER A 166 6.43 -3.42 12.68
N VAL A 167 7.77 -3.35 12.64
CA VAL A 167 8.67 -4.40 13.10
C VAL A 167 9.28 -4.10 14.47
N ASN A 168 8.79 -3.09 15.19
CA ASN A 168 9.30 -2.65 16.50
C ASN A 168 10.82 -2.44 16.50
N TYR A 169 11.36 -1.80 15.46
CA TYR A 169 12.79 -1.57 15.36
C TYR A 169 13.22 -0.35 16.17
N GLU A 170 14.26 -0.51 16.98
CA GLU A 170 14.89 0.57 17.74
C GLU A 170 16.35 0.81 17.30
N GLY A 171 16.74 2.08 17.27
CA GLY A 171 18.10 2.53 16.98
C GLY A 171 18.28 3.20 15.62
N ARG A 172 19.54 3.43 15.24
CA ARG A 172 19.86 4.16 14.01
C ARG A 172 19.47 3.34 12.78
N THR A 173 18.69 3.95 11.89
CA THR A 173 18.29 3.35 10.61
C THR A 173 19.31 3.65 9.50
N ASP A 174 19.33 2.80 8.49
CA ASP A 174 19.97 3.10 7.20
C ASP A 174 19.18 2.43 6.06
N TYR A 175 19.52 2.76 4.82
CA TYR A 175 18.76 2.26 3.66
C TYR A 175 18.86 0.75 3.45
N ASN A 176 19.89 0.08 3.95
CA ASN A 176 19.97 -1.37 3.85
C ASN A 176 19.00 -2.01 4.85
N LEU A 177 18.86 -1.43 6.04
CA LEU A 177 17.86 -1.87 7.01
C LEU A 177 16.44 -1.70 6.46
N PHE A 178 16.15 -0.55 5.84
CA PHE A 178 14.88 -0.34 5.12
C PHE A 178 14.64 -1.42 4.06
N ASN A 179 15.67 -1.70 3.24
CA ASN A 179 15.55 -2.69 2.17
C ASN A 179 15.30 -4.11 2.69
N ILE A 180 15.85 -4.47 3.86
CA ILE A 180 15.56 -5.75 4.51
C ILE A 180 14.07 -5.82 4.87
N VAL A 181 13.51 -4.80 5.53
CA VAL A 181 12.09 -4.83 5.93
C VAL A 181 11.19 -4.93 4.71
N ILE A 182 11.43 -4.12 3.65
CA ILE A 182 10.66 -4.18 2.40
C ILE A 182 10.72 -5.56 1.75
N GLU A 183 11.92 -6.13 1.61
CA GLU A 183 12.11 -7.44 0.97
C GLU A 183 11.30 -8.53 1.69
N GLU A 184 11.48 -8.65 3.00
CA GLU A 184 10.82 -9.71 3.76
C GLU A 184 9.31 -9.51 3.84
N THR A 185 8.85 -8.25 3.98
CA THR A 185 7.42 -7.95 4.07
C THR A 185 6.70 -8.27 2.76
N ILE A 186 7.24 -7.85 1.62
CA ILE A 186 6.60 -8.11 0.32
C ILE A 186 6.66 -9.60 -0.01
N ASN A 187 7.77 -10.29 0.28
CA ASN A 187 7.85 -11.74 0.09
C ASN A 187 6.83 -12.49 0.96
N LYS A 188 6.60 -12.02 2.20
CA LYS A 188 5.57 -12.57 3.07
C LYS A 188 4.16 -12.34 2.52
N TYR A 189 3.85 -11.11 2.11
CA TYR A 189 2.57 -10.78 1.50
C TYR A 189 2.30 -11.66 0.28
N LYS A 190 3.29 -11.79 -0.62
CA LYS A 190 3.27 -12.69 -1.78
C LYS A 190 2.92 -14.13 -1.40
N SER A 191 3.55 -14.68 -0.36
CA SER A 191 3.30 -16.07 0.04
C SER A 191 1.86 -16.34 0.50
N ASN A 192 1.16 -15.28 0.92
CA ASN A 192 -0.23 -15.35 1.36
C ASN A 192 -1.22 -14.96 0.23
N HIS A 193 -0.74 -14.36 -0.87
CA HIS A 193 -1.54 -13.66 -1.88
C HIS A 193 -1.05 -14.03 -3.29
N ASP A 194 -1.83 -14.82 -4.04
CA ASP A 194 -1.50 -15.22 -5.41
C ASP A 194 -2.22 -14.36 -6.47
N TYR A 195 -2.35 -13.05 -6.19
CA TYR A 195 -3.12 -12.12 -7.02
C TYR A 195 -2.29 -11.47 -8.14
N TYR A 196 -0.96 -11.64 -8.15
CA TYR A 196 -0.04 -10.90 -9.02
C TYR A 196 0.93 -11.83 -9.74
N ILE A 197 1.43 -11.39 -10.90
CA ILE A 197 2.48 -12.09 -11.64
C ILE A 197 3.79 -12.00 -10.84
N ASP A 198 4.55 -13.10 -10.78
CA ASP A 198 5.78 -13.19 -10.00
C ASP A 198 6.76 -12.04 -10.26
N ASP A 199 6.96 -11.67 -11.53
CA ASP A 199 7.86 -10.59 -11.96
C ASP A 199 7.43 -9.21 -11.42
N ASP A 200 6.13 -9.01 -11.16
CA ASP A 200 5.63 -7.73 -10.67
C ASP A 200 6.04 -7.49 -9.21
N TYR A 201 6.19 -8.55 -8.40
CA TYR A 201 6.70 -8.42 -7.04
C TYR A 201 8.13 -7.87 -7.00
N ASP A 202 8.96 -8.25 -7.96
CA ASP A 202 10.34 -7.73 -8.05
C ASP A 202 10.34 -6.25 -8.45
N LYS A 203 9.45 -5.83 -9.37
CA LYS A 203 9.28 -4.40 -9.71
C LYS A 203 8.78 -3.56 -8.54
N ILE A 204 7.81 -4.08 -7.77
CA ILE A 204 7.32 -3.39 -6.56
C ILE A 204 8.47 -3.21 -5.56
N LYS A 205 9.26 -4.26 -5.31
CA LYS A 205 10.44 -4.17 -4.45
C LYS A 205 11.46 -3.17 -5.00
N GLU A 206 11.70 -3.16 -6.31
CA GLU A 206 12.62 -2.22 -6.97
C GLU A 206 12.16 -0.77 -6.79
N TYR A 207 10.86 -0.49 -6.91
CA TYR A 207 10.31 0.85 -6.69
C TYR A 207 10.73 1.39 -5.33
N TYR A 208 10.46 0.64 -4.25
CA TYR A 208 10.79 1.09 -2.90
C TYR A 208 12.28 1.09 -2.62
N LYS A 209 13.03 0.07 -3.07
CA LYS A 209 14.45 -0.10 -2.75
C LYS A 209 15.35 0.86 -3.55
N SER A 210 14.95 1.20 -4.77
CA SER A 210 15.75 1.94 -5.74
C SER A 210 15.08 3.25 -6.17
N LYS A 211 13.92 3.20 -6.86
CA LYS A 211 13.34 4.39 -7.51
C LYS A 211 12.99 5.51 -6.52
N LEU A 212 12.27 5.19 -5.45
CA LEU A 212 11.86 6.13 -4.42
C LEU A 212 13.06 6.79 -3.70
N LYS A 213 14.23 6.14 -3.72
CA LYS A 213 15.46 6.57 -3.02
C LYS A 213 16.63 6.77 -3.98
N ARG A 214 16.34 7.07 -5.26
CA ARG A 214 17.37 7.22 -6.28
C ARG A 214 18.36 8.31 -5.87
N ALA A 215 19.66 8.05 -6.03
CA ALA A 215 20.68 9.07 -5.83
C ALA A 215 20.46 10.23 -6.80
N PHE A 216 20.74 11.46 -6.35
CA PHE A 216 20.66 12.65 -7.18
C PHE A 216 21.87 13.55 -6.91
N LYS A 217 22.17 14.43 -7.86
CA LYS A 217 23.16 15.49 -7.72
C LYS A 217 22.51 16.84 -7.96
N PHE A 218 23.00 17.87 -7.27
CA PHE A 218 22.60 19.24 -7.57
C PHE A 218 23.00 19.59 -9.01
N GLY A 219 22.03 20.01 -9.82
CA GLY A 219 22.21 20.32 -11.24
C GLY A 219 21.73 19.23 -12.20
N ASP A 220 21.31 18.07 -11.69
CA ASP A 220 20.64 17.03 -12.50
C ASP A 220 19.32 17.54 -13.08
N LYS A 221 19.25 17.71 -14.41
CA LYS A 221 18.05 18.20 -15.10
C LYS A 221 16.90 17.17 -15.18
N ASN A 222 17.17 15.90 -14.84
CA ASN A 222 16.27 14.78 -15.12
C ASN A 222 15.77 14.10 -13.83
N ILE A 223 15.16 14.87 -12.93
CA ILE A 223 14.34 14.28 -11.87
C ILE A 223 12.91 14.20 -12.35
N ASN A 224 12.56 12.99 -12.80
CA ASN A 224 11.18 12.61 -13.09
C ASN A 224 10.69 11.66 -11.99
N GLY A 225 9.40 11.79 -11.66
CA GLY A 225 8.72 10.98 -10.65
C GLY A 225 9.06 11.36 -9.21
N ILE A 226 8.61 10.54 -8.26
CA ILE A 226 8.81 10.78 -6.83
C ILE A 226 10.19 10.26 -6.41
N ASN A 227 11.05 11.16 -5.95
CA ASN A 227 12.32 10.81 -5.33
C ASN A 227 12.42 11.42 -3.94
N ARG A 228 12.30 10.58 -2.91
CA ARG A 228 12.38 10.97 -1.49
C ARG A 228 13.68 11.72 -1.20
N HIS A 229 14.82 11.32 -1.75
CA HIS A 229 16.08 12.00 -1.46
C HIS A 229 16.08 13.42 -1.98
N SER A 230 15.71 13.65 -3.24
CA SER A 230 15.71 15.00 -3.81
C SER A 230 14.68 15.91 -3.14
N ILE A 231 13.51 15.37 -2.79
CA ILE A 231 12.46 16.14 -2.09
C ILE A 231 12.91 16.51 -0.68
N MET A 232 13.38 15.55 0.12
CA MET A 232 13.77 15.77 1.52
C MET A 232 15.00 16.65 1.68
N HIS A 233 15.86 16.72 0.65
CA HIS A 233 17.03 17.60 0.62
C HIS A 233 16.77 18.92 -0.12
N GLY A 234 15.52 19.21 -0.49
CA GLY A 234 15.13 20.50 -1.09
C GLY A 234 15.61 20.73 -2.52
N TYR A 235 16.01 19.68 -3.23
CA TYR A 235 16.47 19.77 -4.61
C TYR A 235 15.32 19.75 -5.62
N ASP A 236 14.42 18.78 -5.48
CA ASP A 236 13.19 18.76 -6.28
C ASP A 236 12.20 19.75 -5.65
N ASN A 237 11.79 20.75 -6.41
CA ASN A 237 10.82 21.77 -6.01
C ASN A 237 9.55 21.75 -6.87
N LYS A 238 9.38 20.74 -7.73
CA LYS A 238 8.20 20.55 -8.59
C LYS A 238 7.39 19.31 -8.19
N TYR A 239 7.77 18.64 -7.10
CA TYR A 239 7.10 17.44 -6.63
C TYR A 239 5.64 17.64 -6.20
N GLY A 240 5.21 18.87 -5.89
CA GLY A 240 3.89 19.20 -5.32
C GLY A 240 2.73 19.07 -6.31
N THR A 241 2.50 17.87 -6.83
CA THR A 241 1.41 17.58 -7.77
C THR A 241 0.37 16.67 -7.14
N LYS A 242 -0.88 16.79 -7.59
CA LYS A 242 -1.97 15.89 -7.21
C LYS A 242 -1.60 14.43 -7.48
N GLN A 243 -1.02 14.18 -8.65
CA GLN A 243 -0.65 12.84 -9.08
C GLN A 243 0.37 12.18 -8.15
N ASN A 244 1.38 12.94 -7.71
CA ASN A 244 2.37 12.43 -6.77
C ASN A 244 1.75 12.11 -5.40
N ALA A 245 0.79 12.92 -4.96
CA ALA A 245 0.07 12.67 -3.71
C ALA A 245 -0.77 11.39 -3.79
N ILE A 246 -1.54 11.19 -4.87
CA ILE A 246 -2.34 9.97 -5.10
C ILE A 246 -1.45 8.74 -5.07
N MET A 247 -0.37 8.76 -5.85
CA MET A 247 0.58 7.64 -5.93
C MET A 247 1.13 7.30 -4.53
N LEU A 248 1.51 8.30 -3.73
CA LEU A 248 2.01 8.07 -2.38
C LEU A 248 0.95 7.54 -1.41
N PHE A 249 -0.30 8.00 -1.49
CA PHE A 249 -1.37 7.44 -0.65
C PHE A 249 -1.56 5.95 -0.93
N LEU A 250 -1.64 5.59 -2.20
CA LEU A 250 -1.78 4.19 -2.61
C LEU A 250 -0.59 3.35 -2.13
N HIS A 251 0.65 3.89 -2.21
CA HIS A 251 1.83 3.18 -1.70
C HIS A 251 1.79 3.03 -0.18
N PHE A 252 1.35 4.06 0.53
CA PHE A 252 1.20 4.01 1.98
C PHE A 252 0.21 2.91 2.39
N GLU A 253 -0.96 2.86 1.73
CA GLU A 253 -1.96 1.82 1.96
C GLU A 253 -1.45 0.42 1.66
N TYR A 254 -0.83 0.23 0.50
CA TYR A 254 -0.29 -1.06 0.10
C TYR A 254 0.72 -1.55 1.15
N LEU A 255 1.69 -0.70 1.52
CA LEU A 255 2.66 -1.07 2.54
C LEU A 255 2.02 -1.30 3.90
N TYR A 256 1.04 -0.50 4.30
CA TYR A 256 0.31 -0.70 5.53
C TYR A 256 -0.31 -2.10 5.58
N LYS A 257 -1.01 -2.53 4.53
CA LYS A 257 -1.57 -3.89 4.44
C LYS A 257 -0.49 -4.96 4.54
N CYS A 258 0.56 -4.87 3.73
CA CYS A 258 1.64 -5.85 3.75
C CYS A 258 2.29 -5.97 5.14
N LEU A 259 2.48 -4.84 5.84
CA LEU A 259 3.09 -4.81 7.17
C LEU A 259 2.15 -5.33 8.26
N THR A 260 0.83 -5.11 8.14
CA THR A 260 -0.16 -5.60 9.13
C THR A 260 -0.32 -7.11 9.12
N GLU A 261 0.03 -7.79 8.02
CA GLU A 261 0.00 -9.25 7.95
C GLU A 261 1.18 -9.95 8.64
N LEU A 262 2.20 -9.19 9.04
CA LEU A 262 3.33 -9.74 9.77
C LEU A 262 2.89 -10.17 11.17
N ASN A 263 3.00 -11.45 11.46
CA ASN A 263 2.88 -11.92 12.84
C ASN A 263 4.21 -11.69 13.60
N GLU A 264 4.22 -11.91 14.92
CA GLU A 264 5.41 -11.68 15.73
C GLU A 264 6.61 -12.56 15.36
N LYS A 265 6.41 -13.75 14.80
CA LYS A 265 7.52 -14.57 14.29
C LYS A 265 8.15 -13.93 13.06
N ASP A 266 7.34 -13.41 12.14
CA ASP A 266 7.81 -12.72 10.94
C ASP A 266 8.58 -11.44 11.34
N LYS A 267 8.02 -10.63 12.25
CA LYS A 267 8.70 -9.42 12.75
C LYS A 267 10.02 -9.76 13.46
N GLN A 268 10.06 -10.81 14.29
CA GLN A 268 11.29 -11.24 14.96
C GLN A 268 12.34 -11.71 13.94
N TYR A 269 11.92 -12.44 12.91
CA TYR A 269 12.82 -12.87 11.84
C TYR A 269 13.46 -11.69 11.11
N ILE A 270 12.66 -10.66 10.78
CA ILE A 270 13.13 -9.43 10.15
C ILE A 270 14.15 -8.71 11.06
N ARG A 271 13.82 -8.53 12.36
CA ARG A 271 14.74 -7.94 13.34
C ARG A 271 16.06 -8.71 13.42
N ASN A 272 16.03 -10.04 13.44
CA ASN A 272 17.24 -10.86 13.46
C ASN A 272 18.10 -10.65 12.19
N LYS A 273 17.49 -10.53 11.01
CA LYS A 273 18.21 -10.20 9.77
C LYS A 273 18.88 -8.82 9.84
N MET A 274 18.18 -7.83 10.38
CA MET A 274 18.70 -6.47 10.58
C MET A 274 19.91 -6.46 11.52
N GLU A 275 19.84 -7.14 12.66
CA GLU A 275 20.97 -7.24 13.61
C GLU A 275 22.16 -7.98 13.00
N ASN A 276 21.93 -9.08 12.29
CA ASN A 276 22.98 -9.79 11.56
C ASN A 276 23.69 -8.90 10.53
N TYR A 277 22.95 -8.03 9.83
CA TYR A 277 23.53 -7.06 8.91
C TYR A 277 24.43 -6.05 9.65
N LYS A 278 23.96 -5.49 10.78
CA LYS A 278 24.75 -4.56 11.60
C LYS A 278 26.03 -5.20 12.14
N HIS A 279 25.96 -6.44 12.62
CA HIS A 279 27.13 -7.18 13.09
C HIS A 279 28.16 -7.42 11.96
N LYS A 280 27.70 -7.76 10.75
CA LYS A 280 28.60 -7.91 9.59
C LYS A 280 29.24 -6.58 9.19
N LYS A 281 28.48 -5.48 9.21
CA LYS A 281 28.95 -4.13 8.87
C LYS A 281 29.99 -3.59 9.85
N SER A 282 29.78 -3.78 11.16
CA SER A 282 30.75 -3.40 12.20
C SER A 282 32.05 -4.20 12.09
N LYS A 283 31.97 -5.53 11.90
CA LYS A 283 33.16 -6.36 11.67
C LYS A 283 33.98 -5.94 10.44
N LYS A 284 33.32 -5.51 9.35
CA LYS A 284 34.02 -4.98 8.17
C LYS A 284 34.76 -3.67 8.45
N ARG A 285 34.13 -2.75 9.19
CA ARG A 285 34.77 -1.47 9.59
C ARG A 285 36.00 -1.70 10.47
N ASN A 286 35.92 -2.63 11.41
CA ASN A 286 37.04 -2.94 12.32
C ASN A 286 38.22 -3.67 11.64
N LYS A 287 38.05 -4.17 10.41
CA LYS A 287 39.13 -4.79 9.61
C LYS A 287 39.81 -3.81 8.64
N GLN A 288 39.26 -2.61 8.47
CA GLN A 288 39.75 -1.58 7.55
C GLN A 288 40.46 -0.42 8.29
N ASN A 289 40.45 -0.46 9.62
CA ASN A 289 41.22 0.40 10.51
C ASN A 289 42.35 -0.42 11.12
#